data_AF-A0A928S2L3-F1
#
_entry.id   AF-A0A928S2L3-F1
#
_cell.length_a   1.000
_cell.length_b   1.000
_cell.length_c   1.000
_cell.angle_alpha   90.00
_cell.angle_beta   90.00
_cell.angle_gamma   90.00
#
_symmetry.space_group_name_H-M   'P 1'
#
loop_
_entity.id
_entity.type
_entity.pdbx_description
1 polymer ?
#
loop_
_entity_poly.entity_id
_entity_poly.type
_entity_poly.pdbx_seq_one_letter_code
_entity_poly.pdbx_strand_id
1 'polypeptide(L)'
;MSRAEQAFQRETSFLSGVQMNFEAAKGKAFRGKFWRASQHDEEDRLRALLARHGRPDRAALKALPCNRRVVLRGFERRFIFGRRATGVAIASVLSPLEHFAADNAGEAPPIGLAELTDHVRRLAGDAKTPHVIGVCSPTGFTREVHNSGLDFPNITLVLVEPDGSGGWKVFSPGAAVDARVLAIFDPEGSRQKVDRAKRVVEEASADLLTGSLSLEQVVERTGLPEAVVKTALEEVVKADPELKLAKKDGTFLLYRGAAAMPGEKNSVSMIDRIRQMFSREGDDKQKINLLSERRAALTQRRDRLYDDIAKLEKKEDELMEQGRAANSALTQRRIAAQVAQLRKDILRVNTSLGMLNQQINIISTDIHNLTLIQQGQIAKLPDSQELTEHAVAAEEMLETLKADADLVSSLAAGMSESVMSDEEADILKEFQEASSSRAGSRAGERKDSAAPAPSRERIADQGNTPQAAPRKEPATPQRSAAASPPEPPPPMRPESAPRTRDPEAS
;
A
#
# COMPACT_ATOMS: atom_id res chain seq x y z
N MET A 1 6.70 7.39 -13.22
CA MET A 1 7.82 6.43 -13.29
C MET A 1 7.69 5.66 -14.58
N SER A 2 8.72 5.68 -15.43
CA SER A 2 8.72 4.94 -16.69
C SER A 2 8.76 3.43 -16.45
N ARG A 3 8.33 2.60 -17.43
CA ARG A 3 8.40 1.14 -17.30
C ARG A 3 9.84 0.63 -17.17
N ALA A 4 10.78 1.30 -17.83
CA ALA A 4 12.21 1.07 -17.68
C ALA A 4 12.69 1.31 -16.23
N GLU A 5 12.29 2.43 -15.63
CA GLU A 5 12.61 2.74 -14.23
C GLU A 5 12.01 1.70 -13.28
N GLN A 6 10.78 1.23 -13.54
CA GLN A 6 10.17 0.17 -12.74
C GLN A 6 10.96 -1.15 -12.87
N ALA A 7 11.40 -1.52 -14.07
CA ALA A 7 12.23 -2.71 -14.29
C ALA A 7 13.60 -2.59 -13.58
N PHE A 8 14.22 -1.41 -13.63
CA PHE A 8 15.46 -1.12 -12.91
C PHE A 8 15.29 -1.14 -11.39
N GLN A 9 14.18 -0.61 -10.87
CA GLN A 9 13.84 -0.67 -9.45
C GLN A 9 13.62 -2.12 -8.99
N ARG A 10 12.91 -2.92 -9.80
CA ARG A 10 12.72 -4.37 -9.58
C ARG A 10 14.05 -5.12 -9.57
N GLU A 11 14.93 -4.85 -10.55
CA GLU A 11 16.28 -5.41 -10.59
C GLU A 11 17.07 -5.10 -9.31
N THR A 12 17.04 -3.83 -8.89
CA THR A 12 17.75 -3.37 -7.69
C THR A 12 17.20 -4.02 -6.42
N SER A 13 15.87 -4.07 -6.28
CA SER A 13 15.19 -4.70 -5.14
C SER A 13 15.44 -6.20 -5.08
N PHE A 14 15.46 -6.89 -6.21
CA PHE A 14 15.71 -8.31 -6.27
C PHE A 14 17.13 -8.63 -5.80
N LEU A 15 18.14 -7.97 -6.37
CA LEU A 15 19.54 -8.27 -6.08
C LEU A 15 19.92 -7.89 -4.65
N SER A 16 19.38 -6.80 -4.10
CA SER A 16 19.65 -6.42 -2.71
C SER A 16 19.06 -7.43 -1.72
N GLY A 17 17.81 -7.84 -1.93
CA GLY A 17 17.13 -8.86 -1.11
C GLY A 17 17.87 -10.21 -1.16
N VAL A 18 18.17 -10.70 -2.36
CA VAL A 18 18.86 -11.98 -2.52
C VAL A 18 20.30 -11.93 -2.00
N GLN A 19 21.00 -10.81 -2.11
CA GLN A 19 22.34 -10.68 -1.53
C GLN A 19 22.31 -10.80 -0.01
N MET A 20 21.32 -10.20 0.67
CA MET A 20 21.14 -10.38 2.12
C MET A 20 20.85 -11.85 2.47
N ASN A 21 20.01 -12.52 1.68
CA ASN A 21 19.71 -13.94 1.87
C ASN A 21 20.92 -14.85 1.62
N PHE A 22 21.73 -14.54 0.61
CA PHE A 22 22.97 -15.26 0.32
C PHE A 22 23.93 -15.21 1.52
N GLU A 23 24.09 -14.05 2.13
CA GLU A 23 24.89 -13.90 3.35
C GLU A 23 24.33 -14.74 4.51
N ALA A 24 23.03 -14.70 4.75
CA ALA A 24 22.37 -15.47 5.81
C ALA A 24 22.42 -17.00 5.59
N ALA A 25 22.50 -17.43 4.33
CA ALA A 25 22.53 -18.83 3.91
C ALA A 25 23.92 -19.48 3.91
N LYS A 26 25.00 -18.69 4.01
CA LYS A 26 26.39 -19.19 4.04
C LYS A 26 26.57 -20.23 5.16
N GLY A 27 27.11 -21.39 4.80
CA GLY A 27 27.36 -22.50 5.73
C GLY A 27 26.12 -23.23 6.23
N LYS A 28 24.90 -22.79 5.89
CA LYS A 28 23.63 -23.46 6.22
C LYS A 28 23.06 -24.19 5.02
N ALA A 29 22.75 -23.44 3.96
CA ALA A 29 22.14 -23.98 2.75
C ALA A 29 23.16 -24.25 1.65
N PHE A 30 24.26 -23.50 1.63
CA PHE A 30 25.32 -23.68 0.65
C PHE A 30 26.53 -24.41 1.25
N ARG A 31 27.10 -25.35 0.47
CA ARG A 31 28.33 -26.08 0.84
C ARG A 31 29.57 -25.23 0.62
N GLY A 32 30.42 -25.12 1.64
CA GLY A 32 31.71 -24.43 1.54
C GLY A 32 32.18 -23.90 2.89
N LYS A 33 33.51 -23.81 3.07
CA LYS A 33 34.13 -23.18 4.24
C LYS A 33 34.58 -21.75 3.96
N PHE A 34 34.96 -21.46 2.72
CA PHE A 34 35.37 -20.14 2.26
C PHE A 34 34.44 -19.65 1.17
N TRP A 35 34.09 -18.37 1.21
CA TRP A 35 33.09 -17.77 0.33
C TRP A 35 33.69 -16.59 -0.42
N ARG A 36 33.43 -16.51 -1.73
CA ARG A 36 33.78 -15.34 -2.56
C ARG A 36 32.55 -14.86 -3.28
N ALA A 37 32.16 -13.61 -3.00
CA ALA A 37 31.13 -12.91 -3.76
C ALA A 37 31.76 -12.14 -4.93
N SER A 38 31.08 -12.11 -6.07
CA SER A 38 31.40 -11.21 -7.19
C SER A 38 30.12 -10.66 -7.80
N GLN A 39 30.19 -9.44 -8.33
CA GLN A 39 29.10 -8.80 -9.06
C GLN A 39 29.52 -8.63 -10.52
N HIS A 40 28.54 -8.76 -11.41
CA HIS A 40 28.70 -8.54 -12.85
C HIS A 40 27.47 -7.83 -13.40
N ASP A 41 27.63 -7.09 -14.48
CA ASP A 41 26.55 -6.42 -15.21
C ASP A 41 26.76 -6.56 -16.73
N GLU A 42 25.73 -6.20 -17.49
CA GLU A 42 25.78 -6.07 -18.95
C GLU A 42 25.73 -4.58 -19.38
N GLU A 43 26.33 -3.66 -18.61
CA GLU A 43 26.27 -2.21 -18.91
C GLU A 43 26.88 -1.89 -20.28
N ASP A 44 27.99 -2.53 -20.64
CA ASP A 44 28.63 -2.35 -21.95
C ASP A 44 27.72 -2.78 -23.11
N ARG A 45 26.96 -3.86 -22.93
CA ARG A 45 25.98 -4.33 -23.92
C ARG A 45 24.84 -3.33 -24.06
N LEU A 46 24.31 -2.83 -22.95
CA LEU A 46 23.27 -1.81 -22.96
C LEU A 46 23.75 -0.52 -23.64
N ARG A 47 24.99 -0.08 -23.34
CA ARG A 47 25.62 1.08 -23.99
C ARG A 47 25.73 0.88 -25.51
N ALA A 48 26.11 -0.31 -25.97
CA ALA A 48 26.17 -0.65 -27.38
C ALA A 48 24.77 -0.63 -28.04
N LEU A 49 23.74 -1.15 -27.35
CA LEU A 49 22.36 -1.11 -27.83
C LEU A 49 21.83 0.34 -27.94
N LEU A 50 22.05 1.16 -26.92
CA LEU A 50 21.70 2.58 -26.93
C LEU A 50 22.39 3.33 -28.09
N ALA A 51 23.67 3.06 -28.33
CA ALA A 51 24.39 3.62 -29.46
C ALA A 51 23.79 3.16 -30.81
N ARG A 52 23.43 1.88 -30.94
CA ARG A 52 22.79 1.32 -32.15
C ARG A 52 21.44 1.96 -32.45
N HIS A 53 20.67 2.31 -31.41
CA HIS A 53 19.39 3.01 -31.55
C HIS A 53 19.54 4.55 -31.66
N GLY A 54 20.76 5.08 -31.74
CA GLY A 54 21.02 6.52 -31.89
C GLY A 54 20.75 7.34 -30.61
N ARG A 55 20.77 6.70 -29.44
CA ARG A 55 20.47 7.33 -28.13
C ARG A 55 21.59 7.10 -27.10
N PRO A 56 22.83 7.54 -27.34
CA PRO A 56 23.91 7.43 -26.35
C PRO A 56 23.71 8.43 -25.18
N ASP A 57 22.64 8.25 -24.42
CA ASP A 57 22.30 9.09 -23.26
C ASP A 57 22.79 8.45 -21.95
N ARG A 58 23.62 9.18 -21.22
CA ARG A 58 24.14 8.75 -19.91
C ARG A 58 23.05 8.73 -18.84
N ALA A 59 22.02 9.57 -18.96
CA ALA A 59 20.90 9.56 -18.02
C ALA A 59 20.05 8.30 -18.23
N ALA A 60 19.73 7.97 -19.48
CA ALA A 60 19.06 6.71 -19.84
C ALA A 60 19.82 5.48 -19.31
N LEU A 61 21.15 5.43 -19.47
CA LEU A 61 21.98 4.31 -19.00
C LEU A 61 21.82 4.04 -17.48
N LYS A 62 21.60 5.08 -16.67
CA LYS A 62 21.40 4.94 -15.22
C LYS A 62 19.98 4.51 -14.83
N ALA A 63 19.01 4.72 -15.71
CA ALA A 63 17.60 4.47 -15.44
C ALA A 63 17.10 3.12 -16.00
N LEU A 64 17.89 2.49 -16.88
CA LEU A 64 17.56 1.24 -17.55
C LEU A 64 18.12 0.02 -16.79
N PRO A 65 17.47 -1.15 -16.85
CA PRO A 65 18.01 -2.40 -16.30
C PRO A 65 19.31 -2.80 -17.00
N CYS A 66 20.28 -3.33 -16.25
CA CYS A 66 21.60 -3.71 -16.76
C CYS A 66 21.88 -5.22 -16.66
N ASN A 67 20.85 -6.04 -16.44
CA ASN A 67 20.97 -7.49 -16.27
C ASN A 67 22.06 -7.88 -15.25
N ARG A 68 22.10 -7.14 -14.14
CA ARG A 68 23.05 -7.37 -13.06
C ARG A 68 22.92 -8.77 -12.49
N ARG A 69 24.03 -9.32 -12.01
CA ARG A 69 24.09 -10.60 -11.31
C ARG A 69 25.07 -10.60 -10.15
N VAL A 70 24.70 -11.32 -9.11
CA VAL A 70 25.53 -11.61 -7.93
C VAL A 70 25.88 -13.09 -7.93
N VAL A 71 27.16 -13.40 -7.79
CA VAL A 71 27.68 -14.77 -7.78
C VAL A 71 28.36 -15.03 -6.44
N LEU A 72 27.92 -16.08 -5.75
CA LEU A 72 28.51 -16.56 -4.51
C LEU A 72 29.15 -17.93 -4.74
N ARG A 73 30.48 -18.01 -4.62
CA ARG A 73 31.26 -19.25 -4.80
C ARG A 73 31.71 -19.80 -3.46
N GLY A 74 31.36 -21.05 -3.18
CA GLY A 74 31.82 -21.81 -2.02
C GLY A 74 33.07 -22.64 -2.34
N PHE A 75 34.02 -22.67 -1.41
CA PHE A 75 35.25 -23.44 -1.54
C PHE A 75 35.57 -24.26 -0.28
N GLU A 76 36.19 -25.42 -0.49
CA GLU A 76 36.80 -26.23 0.55
C GLU A 76 38.31 -26.41 0.32
N ARG A 77 39.06 -26.54 1.41
CA ARG A 77 40.51 -26.74 1.37
C ARG A 77 40.82 -28.19 0.99
N ARG A 78 41.68 -28.37 -0.01
CA ARG A 78 42.28 -29.67 -0.36
C ARG A 78 43.55 -29.89 0.47
N PHE A 79 43.87 -31.15 0.75
CA PHE A 79 44.87 -31.62 1.73
C PHE A 79 46.25 -30.94 1.66
N ILE A 80 46.73 -30.48 0.49
CA ILE A 80 48.10 -29.95 0.37
C ILE A 80 48.16 -28.46 -0.07
N PHE A 81 47.74 -28.03 -1.28
CA PHE A 81 47.74 -26.58 -1.63
C PHE A 81 46.68 -26.21 -2.70
N GLY A 82 45.39 -26.34 -2.38
CA GLY A 82 44.35 -25.96 -3.33
C GLY A 82 42.97 -25.72 -2.70
N ARG A 83 42.16 -24.91 -3.37
CA ARG A 83 40.74 -24.72 -3.05
C ARG A 83 39.92 -25.42 -4.13
N ARG A 84 39.01 -26.32 -3.74
CA ARG A 84 38.04 -26.94 -4.65
C ARG A 84 36.73 -26.17 -4.53
N ALA A 85 36.15 -25.77 -5.66
CA ALA A 85 34.80 -25.21 -5.66
C ALA A 85 33.80 -26.30 -5.25
N THR A 86 32.98 -26.01 -4.25
CA THR A 86 31.99 -26.95 -3.70
C THR A 86 30.58 -26.67 -4.17
N GLY A 87 30.32 -25.44 -4.58
CA GLY A 87 29.05 -25.01 -5.13
C GLY A 87 29.09 -23.54 -5.57
N VAL A 88 28.16 -23.17 -6.45
CA VAL A 88 27.99 -21.80 -6.91
C VAL A 88 26.52 -21.42 -6.78
N ALA A 89 26.23 -20.33 -6.10
CA ALA A 89 24.91 -19.70 -6.10
C ALA A 89 24.95 -18.44 -6.96
N ILE A 90 23.98 -18.27 -7.86
CA ILE A 90 23.92 -17.15 -8.80
C ILE A 90 22.53 -16.53 -8.70
N ALA A 91 22.44 -15.23 -8.46
CA ALA A 91 21.23 -14.45 -8.62
C ALA A 91 21.44 -13.54 -9.82
N SER A 92 20.64 -13.69 -10.89
CA SER A 92 20.77 -12.92 -12.11
C SER A 92 19.44 -12.29 -12.49
N VAL A 93 19.48 -11.09 -13.05
CA VAL A 93 18.32 -10.48 -13.69
C VAL A 93 18.41 -10.68 -15.20
N LEU A 94 17.29 -11.00 -15.82
CA LEU A 94 17.14 -11.19 -17.26
C LEU A 94 15.99 -10.30 -17.75
N SER A 95 16.36 -9.19 -18.36
CA SER A 95 15.46 -8.20 -18.95
C SER A 95 15.67 -8.13 -20.47
N PRO A 96 14.63 -7.86 -21.27
CA PRO A 96 14.74 -7.67 -22.72
C PRO A 96 15.39 -6.32 -23.03
N LEU A 97 16.72 -6.21 -22.89
CA LEU A 97 17.47 -4.95 -23.02
C LEU A 97 17.23 -4.25 -24.36
N GLU A 98 17.03 -5.01 -25.43
CA GLU A 98 16.74 -4.48 -26.76
C GLU A 98 15.42 -3.69 -26.79
N HIS A 99 14.37 -4.18 -26.10
CA HIS A 99 13.09 -3.47 -25.99
C HIS A 99 13.23 -2.16 -25.23
N PHE A 100 13.98 -2.18 -24.12
CA PHE A 100 14.21 -0.99 -23.31
C PHE A 100 15.13 0.04 -24.01
N ALA A 101 16.13 -0.41 -24.76
CA ALA A 101 17.02 0.48 -25.50
C ALA A 101 16.33 1.16 -26.69
N ALA A 102 15.35 0.49 -27.31
CA ALA A 102 14.59 1.01 -28.45
C ALA A 102 13.56 2.10 -28.09
N ASP A 103 13.38 2.43 -26.80
CA ASP A 103 12.35 3.35 -26.30
C ASP A 103 10.91 2.94 -26.62
N ASN A 104 10.67 1.64 -26.77
CA ASN A 104 9.33 1.17 -27.05
C ASN A 104 8.45 1.46 -25.82
N ALA A 105 7.57 2.47 -25.95
CA ALA A 105 6.56 2.80 -24.94
C ALA A 105 5.61 1.62 -24.65
N GLY A 106 5.59 0.63 -25.55
CA GLY A 106 4.88 -0.63 -25.39
C GLY A 106 5.31 -1.45 -24.17
N GLU A 107 4.48 -2.43 -23.82
CA GLU A 107 4.78 -3.34 -22.72
C GLU A 107 5.95 -4.23 -23.13
N ALA A 108 6.96 -4.31 -22.27
CA ALA A 108 8.12 -5.15 -22.55
C ALA A 108 7.67 -6.62 -22.54
N PRO A 109 8.07 -7.42 -23.55
CA PRO A 109 7.61 -8.79 -23.64
C PRO A 109 8.12 -9.61 -22.44
N PRO A 110 7.34 -10.61 -21.99
CA PRO A 110 7.82 -11.59 -21.02
C PRO A 110 8.95 -12.44 -21.63
N ILE A 111 9.84 -12.94 -20.78
CA ILE A 111 10.98 -13.75 -21.21
C ILE A 111 10.52 -15.14 -21.69
N GLY A 112 10.98 -15.52 -22.88
CA GLY A 112 10.69 -16.81 -23.51
C GLY A 112 11.58 -17.97 -23.02
N LEU A 113 11.17 -19.21 -23.34
CA LEU A 113 11.90 -20.41 -22.93
C LEU A 113 13.31 -20.49 -23.52
N ALA A 114 13.46 -20.14 -24.81
CA ALA A 114 14.75 -20.16 -25.50
C ALA A 114 15.74 -19.18 -24.87
N GLU A 115 15.32 -17.93 -24.65
CA GLU A 115 16.14 -16.89 -24.04
C GLU A 115 16.58 -17.26 -22.61
N LEU A 116 15.66 -17.80 -21.80
CA LEU A 116 15.96 -18.30 -20.46
C LEU A 116 16.99 -19.44 -20.51
N THR A 117 16.80 -20.41 -21.41
CA THR A 117 17.69 -21.57 -21.55
C THR A 117 19.10 -21.14 -21.93
N ASP A 118 19.23 -20.23 -22.89
CA ASP A 118 20.51 -19.69 -23.33
C ASP A 118 21.18 -18.86 -22.24
N HIS A 119 20.40 -18.11 -21.46
CA HIS A 119 20.91 -17.38 -20.29
C HIS A 119 21.46 -18.32 -19.22
N VAL A 120 20.70 -19.35 -18.83
CA VAL A 120 21.12 -20.33 -17.81
C VAL A 120 22.39 -21.07 -18.24
N ARG A 121 22.48 -21.48 -19.51
CA ARG A 121 23.69 -22.12 -20.06
C ARG A 121 24.92 -21.21 -20.02
N ARG A 122 24.76 -19.91 -20.28
CA ARG A 122 25.85 -18.91 -20.18
C ARG A 122 26.31 -18.70 -18.73
N LEU A 123 25.41 -18.84 -17.76
CA LEU A 123 25.74 -18.71 -16.33
C LEU A 123 26.44 -19.96 -15.77
N ALA A 124 26.05 -21.14 -16.25
CA ALA A 124 26.61 -22.42 -15.85
C ALA A 124 28.00 -22.62 -16.45
N GLY A 125 29.05 -22.13 -15.77
CA GLY A 125 30.41 -22.21 -16.26
C GLY A 125 31.01 -23.62 -16.23
N ASP A 126 31.13 -24.22 -15.04
CA ASP A 126 31.75 -25.54 -14.85
C ASP A 126 30.70 -26.62 -14.54
N ALA A 127 30.45 -27.50 -15.51
CA ALA A 127 29.47 -28.58 -15.38
C ALA A 127 29.73 -29.56 -14.21
N LYS A 128 30.95 -29.60 -13.66
CA LYS A 128 31.31 -30.47 -12.53
C LYS A 128 30.91 -29.91 -11.16
N THR A 129 30.64 -28.61 -11.07
CA THR A 129 30.29 -27.95 -9.82
C THR A 129 28.77 -27.79 -9.75
N PRO A 130 28.10 -28.14 -8.64
CA PRO A 130 26.66 -27.92 -8.52
C PRO A 130 26.34 -26.43 -8.46
N HIS A 131 25.36 -26.00 -9.26
CA HIS A 131 24.90 -24.63 -9.33
C HIS A 131 23.48 -24.49 -8.76
N VAL A 132 23.23 -23.40 -8.04
CA VAL A 132 21.88 -22.95 -7.68
C VAL A 132 21.69 -21.58 -8.32
N ILE A 133 20.83 -21.50 -9.32
CA ILE A 133 20.68 -20.31 -10.15
C ILE A 133 19.26 -19.76 -9.97
N GLY A 134 19.16 -18.55 -9.43
CA GLY A 134 17.96 -17.74 -9.42
C GLY A 134 17.95 -16.76 -10.57
N VAL A 135 16.95 -16.82 -11.44
CA VAL A 135 16.75 -15.87 -12.54
C VAL A 135 15.51 -15.05 -12.25
N CYS A 136 15.69 -13.74 -12.11
CA CYS A 136 14.61 -12.78 -11.98
C CYS A 136 14.29 -12.13 -13.33
N SER A 137 13.03 -12.14 -13.74
CA SER A 137 12.54 -11.36 -14.87
C SER A 137 11.65 -10.21 -14.38
N PRO A 138 12.07 -8.94 -14.51
CA PRO A 138 11.24 -7.80 -14.15
C PRO A 138 9.98 -7.67 -15.01
N THR A 139 9.95 -8.29 -16.20
CA THR A 139 8.81 -8.32 -17.13
C THR A 139 8.00 -9.62 -17.06
N GLY A 140 8.40 -10.56 -16.20
CA GLY A 140 7.76 -11.86 -16.05
C GLY A 140 8.22 -12.90 -17.08
N PHE A 141 7.68 -14.11 -16.96
CA PHE A 141 7.96 -15.22 -17.86
C PHE A 141 6.74 -15.60 -18.69
N THR A 142 7.00 -16.20 -19.86
CA THR A 142 5.94 -16.76 -20.69
C THR A 142 5.31 -18.01 -20.04
N ARG A 143 4.07 -18.34 -20.41
CA ARG A 143 3.41 -19.59 -19.97
C ARG A 143 4.20 -20.84 -20.32
N GLU A 144 4.93 -20.81 -21.44
CA GLU A 144 5.81 -21.91 -21.85
C GLU A 144 6.89 -22.18 -20.80
N VAL A 145 7.51 -21.14 -20.24
CA VAL A 145 8.50 -21.27 -19.16
C VAL A 145 7.88 -21.92 -17.92
N HIS A 146 6.67 -21.51 -17.51
CA HIS A 146 5.98 -22.10 -16.36
C HIS A 146 5.71 -23.60 -16.51
N ASN A 147 5.42 -24.04 -17.73
CA ASN A 147 5.02 -25.42 -18.03
C ASN A 147 6.18 -26.29 -18.56
N SER A 148 7.38 -25.73 -18.69
CA SER A 148 8.48 -26.33 -19.45
C SER A 148 9.10 -27.56 -18.82
N GLY A 149 8.98 -27.78 -17.50
CA GLY A 149 9.64 -28.90 -16.84
C GLY A 149 11.17 -28.82 -16.89
N LEU A 150 11.75 -27.62 -17.06
CA LEU A 150 13.18 -27.44 -17.30
C LEU A 150 14.04 -28.14 -16.25
N ASP A 151 14.83 -29.11 -16.71
CA ASP A 151 15.84 -29.80 -15.90
C ASP A 151 17.21 -29.65 -16.56
N PHE A 152 18.20 -29.30 -15.74
CA PHE A 152 19.55 -29.05 -16.17
C PHE A 152 20.50 -29.84 -15.28
N PRO A 153 21.46 -30.59 -15.86
CA PRO A 153 22.36 -31.41 -15.08
C PRO A 153 23.21 -30.55 -14.15
N ASN A 154 23.20 -30.90 -12.86
CA ASN A 154 23.91 -30.18 -11.79
C ASN A 154 23.47 -28.72 -11.58
N ILE A 155 22.28 -28.32 -12.04
CA ILE A 155 21.74 -26.98 -11.81
C ILE A 155 20.36 -27.07 -11.16
N THR A 156 20.20 -26.40 -10.03
CA THR A 156 18.89 -26.11 -9.43
C THR A 156 18.46 -24.72 -9.90
N LEU A 157 17.41 -24.65 -10.72
CA LEU A 157 16.88 -23.40 -11.27
C LEU A 157 15.70 -22.89 -10.43
N VAL A 158 15.77 -21.63 -10.03
CA VAL A 158 14.70 -20.88 -9.37
C VAL A 158 14.35 -19.68 -10.23
N LEU A 159 13.07 -19.45 -10.47
CA LEU A 159 12.56 -18.33 -11.24
C LEU A 159 11.81 -17.37 -10.33
N VAL A 160 12.02 -16.08 -10.58
CA VAL A 160 11.44 -15.00 -9.79
C VAL A 160 10.82 -13.98 -10.74
N GLU A 161 9.56 -13.65 -10.53
CA GLU A 161 8.83 -12.67 -11.33
C GLU A 161 7.91 -11.82 -10.44
N PRO A 162 7.53 -10.60 -10.87
CA PRO A 162 6.53 -9.82 -10.17
C PRO A 162 5.15 -10.52 -10.20
N ASP A 163 4.42 -10.51 -9.09
CA ASP A 163 3.11 -11.16 -8.94
C ASP A 163 1.91 -10.28 -9.33
N GLY A 164 2.14 -9.05 -9.78
CA GLY A 164 1.10 -8.06 -10.10
C GLY A 164 0.52 -7.33 -8.88
N SER A 165 0.60 -7.91 -7.68
CA SER A 165 0.17 -7.30 -6.41
C SER A 165 1.25 -6.41 -5.74
N GLY A 166 2.37 -6.24 -6.42
CA GLY A 166 3.48 -5.41 -5.95
C GLY A 166 4.53 -6.17 -5.15
N GLY A 167 4.56 -7.50 -5.19
CA GLY A 167 5.79 -8.21 -4.85
C GLY A 167 6.06 -9.39 -5.76
N TRP A 168 6.52 -10.51 -5.19
CA TRP A 168 7.29 -11.49 -5.94
C TRP A 168 6.71 -12.89 -5.88
N LYS A 169 6.65 -13.54 -7.04
CA LYS A 169 6.36 -14.95 -7.20
C LYS A 169 7.67 -15.70 -7.42
N VAL A 170 7.93 -16.66 -6.55
CA VAL A 170 9.14 -17.51 -6.59
C VAL A 170 8.72 -18.95 -6.85
N PHE A 171 9.24 -19.55 -7.91
CA PHE A 171 8.89 -20.91 -8.30
C PHE A 171 10.08 -21.62 -8.97
N SER A 172 9.99 -22.94 -9.18
CA SER A 172 10.93 -23.69 -9.99
C SER A 172 10.19 -24.36 -11.15
N PRO A 173 10.68 -24.26 -12.40
CA PRO A 173 10.05 -24.91 -13.54
C PRO A 173 10.32 -26.41 -13.63
N GLY A 174 11.27 -26.93 -12.83
CA GLY A 174 11.75 -28.33 -12.90
C GLY A 174 11.27 -29.19 -11.73
N ALA A 175 12.13 -30.15 -11.34
CA ALA A 175 11.88 -31.03 -10.20
C ALA A 175 11.60 -30.25 -8.91
N ALA A 176 10.87 -30.87 -7.97
CA ALA A 176 10.53 -30.25 -6.69
C ALA A 176 11.79 -29.76 -5.94
N VAL A 177 11.92 -28.44 -5.82
CA VAL A 177 13.02 -27.78 -5.11
C VAL A 177 12.64 -27.60 -3.63
N ASP A 178 13.59 -27.82 -2.73
CA ASP A 178 13.41 -27.55 -1.30
C ASP A 178 12.96 -26.09 -1.08
N ALA A 179 11.89 -25.90 -0.30
CA ALA A 179 11.35 -24.58 0.02
C ALA A 179 12.39 -23.63 0.63
N ARG A 180 13.41 -24.16 1.33
CA ARG A 180 14.54 -23.38 1.85
C ARG A 180 15.39 -22.77 0.75
N VAL A 181 15.53 -23.43 -0.40
CA VAL A 181 16.26 -22.90 -1.55
C VAL A 181 15.43 -21.82 -2.23
N LEU A 182 14.12 -22.02 -2.40
CA LEU A 182 13.23 -20.99 -2.93
C LEU A 182 13.28 -19.71 -2.07
N ALA A 183 13.23 -19.85 -0.74
CA ALA A 183 13.29 -18.73 0.19
C ALA A 183 14.59 -17.91 0.11
N ILE A 184 15.70 -18.48 -0.37
CA ILE A 184 16.95 -17.73 -0.57
C ILE A 184 16.81 -16.72 -1.73
N PHE A 185 16.04 -17.07 -2.75
CA PHE A 185 15.83 -16.21 -3.93
C PHE A 185 14.60 -15.32 -3.82
N ASP A 186 13.84 -15.43 -2.73
CA ASP A 186 12.76 -14.50 -2.43
C ASP A 186 13.34 -13.16 -1.97
N PRO A 187 13.23 -12.09 -2.78
CA PRO A 187 13.81 -10.82 -2.40
C PRO A 187 13.03 -10.13 -1.27
N GLU A 188 11.86 -10.66 -0.90
CA GLU A 188 11.00 -10.09 0.12
C GLU A 188 11.13 -10.80 1.47
N GLY A 189 11.56 -10.06 2.49
CA GLY A 189 11.61 -10.57 3.86
C GLY A 189 10.22 -10.72 4.48
N SER A 190 10.10 -11.51 5.56
CA SER A 190 8.82 -11.75 6.25
C SER A 190 8.11 -10.45 6.67
N ARG A 191 8.86 -9.44 7.12
CA ARG A 191 8.30 -8.12 7.49
C ARG A 191 7.72 -7.38 6.30
N GLN A 192 8.40 -7.39 5.15
CA GLN A 192 7.91 -6.74 3.94
C GLN A 192 6.62 -7.40 3.44
N LYS A 193 6.53 -8.74 3.51
CA LYS A 193 5.30 -9.47 3.19
C LYS A 193 4.14 -9.10 4.11
N VAL A 194 4.41 -9.00 5.42
CA VAL A 194 3.42 -8.52 6.39
C VAL A 194 3.00 -7.09 6.04
N ASP A 195 3.93 -6.18 5.78
CA ASP A 195 3.63 -4.79 5.41
C ASP A 195 2.86 -4.69 4.08
N ARG A 196 3.09 -5.61 3.13
CA ARG A 196 2.29 -5.75 1.90
C ARG A 196 0.85 -6.14 2.20
N ALA A 197 0.63 -7.14 3.04
CA ALA A 197 -0.71 -7.52 3.47
C ALA A 197 -1.42 -6.38 4.22
N LYS A 198 -0.70 -5.63 5.07
CA LYS A 198 -1.25 -4.42 5.74
C LYS A 198 -1.69 -3.35 4.74
N ARG A 199 -0.92 -3.11 3.67
CA ARG A 199 -1.31 -2.15 2.62
C ARG A 199 -2.63 -2.55 1.95
N VAL A 200 -2.83 -3.83 1.66
CA VAL A 200 -4.10 -4.31 1.10
C VAL A 200 -5.26 -4.11 2.08
N VAL A 201 -5.03 -4.27 3.38
CA VAL A 201 -6.04 -3.97 4.41
C VAL A 201 -6.36 -2.48 4.46
N GLU A 202 -5.35 -1.61 4.37
CA GLU A 202 -5.54 -0.15 4.35
C GLU A 202 -6.28 0.31 3.08
N GLU A 203 -5.95 -0.25 1.92
CA GLU A 203 -6.66 -0.02 0.66
C GLU A 203 -8.13 -0.46 0.75
N ALA A 204 -8.40 -1.53 1.51
CA ALA A 204 -9.75 -2.03 1.80
C ALA A 204 -10.41 -1.36 3.02
N SER A 205 -9.84 -0.29 3.58
CA SER A 205 -10.37 0.35 4.80
C SER A 205 -11.80 0.88 4.63
N ALA A 206 -12.15 1.39 3.44
CA ALA A 206 -13.52 1.80 3.13
C ALA A 206 -14.50 0.63 3.09
N ASP A 207 -14.05 -0.57 2.70
CA ASP A 207 -14.87 -1.78 2.71
C ASP A 207 -15.08 -2.29 4.15
N LEU A 208 -14.10 -2.08 5.04
CA LEU A 208 -14.19 -2.45 6.46
C LEU A 208 -15.19 -1.60 7.25
N LEU A 209 -15.54 -0.41 6.76
CA LEU A 209 -16.57 0.44 7.38
C LEU A 209 -17.97 -0.15 7.23
N THR A 210 -18.22 -0.83 6.11
CA THR A 210 -19.56 -1.29 5.72
C THR A 210 -19.69 -2.82 5.79
N GLY A 211 -18.57 -3.54 5.84
CA GLY A 211 -18.57 -4.99 5.85
C GLY A 211 -17.35 -5.59 6.56
N SER A 212 -16.95 -6.77 6.09
CA SER A 212 -15.81 -7.51 6.61
C SER A 212 -14.87 -7.91 5.49
N LEU A 213 -13.58 -7.90 5.76
CA LEU A 213 -12.54 -8.40 4.88
C LEU A 213 -12.12 -9.80 5.34
N SER A 214 -12.31 -10.80 4.49
CA SER A 214 -11.91 -12.17 4.80
C SER A 214 -10.42 -12.38 4.59
N LEU A 215 -9.83 -13.29 5.37
CA LEU A 215 -8.44 -13.72 5.21
C LEU A 215 -8.17 -14.25 3.80
N GLU A 216 -9.11 -15.01 3.24
CA GLU A 216 -9.02 -15.57 1.88
C GLU A 216 -8.93 -14.48 0.81
N GLN A 217 -9.74 -13.42 0.91
CA GLN A 217 -9.66 -12.28 0.00
C GLN A 217 -8.30 -11.57 0.06
N VAL A 218 -7.71 -11.45 1.25
CA VAL A 218 -6.38 -10.84 1.39
C VAL A 218 -5.30 -11.78 0.86
N VAL A 219 -5.40 -13.09 1.09
CA VAL A 219 -4.51 -14.11 0.52
C VAL A 219 -4.57 -14.08 -1.01
N GLU A 220 -5.77 -14.03 -1.60
CA GLU A 220 -5.95 -13.97 -3.05
C GLU A 220 -5.35 -12.69 -3.64
N ARG A 221 -5.66 -11.53 -3.05
CA ARG A 221 -5.14 -10.22 -3.52
C ARG A 221 -3.64 -10.10 -3.38
N THR A 222 -3.05 -10.70 -2.35
CA THR A 222 -1.61 -10.59 -2.09
C THR A 222 -0.80 -11.75 -2.64
N GLY A 223 -1.39 -12.90 -2.97
CA GLY A 223 -0.66 -14.12 -3.28
C GLY A 223 0.23 -14.65 -2.14
N LEU A 224 0.02 -14.18 -0.91
CA LEU A 224 0.85 -14.55 0.25
C LEU A 224 0.32 -15.79 0.96
N PRO A 225 1.19 -16.56 1.66
CA PRO A 225 0.74 -17.66 2.51
C PRO A 225 -0.21 -17.18 3.61
N GLU A 226 -1.26 -17.96 3.88
CA GLU A 226 -2.29 -17.66 4.88
C GLU A 226 -1.71 -17.28 6.26
N ALA A 227 -0.66 -17.99 6.71
CA ALA A 227 -0.01 -17.72 7.99
C ALA A 227 0.57 -16.29 8.07
N VAL A 228 1.17 -15.79 6.99
CA VAL A 228 1.76 -14.45 6.93
C VAL A 228 0.66 -13.39 6.93
N VAL A 229 -0.40 -13.62 6.15
CA VAL A 229 -1.55 -12.72 6.09
C VAL A 229 -2.24 -12.65 7.45
N LYS A 230 -2.43 -13.79 8.13
CA LYS A 230 -3.00 -13.84 9.48
C LYS A 230 -2.19 -13.01 10.47
N THR A 231 -0.86 -13.14 10.47
CA THR A 231 0.01 -12.30 11.30
C THR A 231 -0.15 -10.82 10.98
N ALA A 232 -0.27 -10.46 9.69
CA ALA A 232 -0.54 -9.08 9.31
C ALA A 232 -1.88 -8.56 9.84
N LEU A 233 -2.96 -9.36 9.76
CA LEU A 233 -4.27 -8.99 10.31
C LEU A 233 -4.21 -8.81 11.84
N GLU A 234 -3.50 -9.70 12.55
CA GLU A 234 -3.30 -9.59 14.00
C GLU A 234 -2.53 -8.31 14.37
N GLU A 235 -1.49 -7.95 13.60
CA GLU A 235 -0.75 -6.71 13.81
C GLU A 235 -1.58 -5.45 13.50
N VAL A 236 -2.48 -5.51 12.50
CA VAL A 236 -3.42 -4.42 12.20
C VAL A 236 -4.41 -4.24 13.34
N VAL A 237 -5.01 -5.31 13.86
CA VAL A 237 -5.91 -5.26 15.02
C VAL A 237 -5.21 -4.75 16.28
N LYS A 238 -3.92 -5.06 16.44
CA LYS A 238 -3.12 -4.51 17.53
C LYS A 238 -2.87 -3.00 17.39
N ALA A 239 -2.76 -2.51 16.16
CA ALA A 239 -2.51 -1.10 15.87
C ALA A 239 -3.80 -0.26 15.90
N ASP A 240 -4.93 -0.82 15.46
CA ASP A 240 -6.24 -0.17 15.45
C ASP A 240 -7.24 -0.91 16.37
N PRO A 241 -7.59 -0.33 17.54
CA PRO A 241 -8.50 -0.97 18.50
C PRO A 241 -9.95 -1.08 18.02
N GLU A 242 -10.32 -0.41 16.92
CA GLU A 242 -11.67 -0.53 16.34
C GLU A 242 -11.80 -1.77 15.44
N LEU A 243 -10.67 -2.29 14.94
CA LEU A 243 -10.65 -3.49 14.13
C LEU A 243 -10.67 -4.72 15.02
N LYS A 244 -11.49 -5.70 14.63
CA LYS A 244 -11.61 -6.99 15.31
C LYS A 244 -11.39 -8.11 14.32
N LEU A 245 -10.70 -9.15 14.79
CA LEU A 245 -10.52 -10.40 14.06
C LEU A 245 -11.39 -11.47 14.70
N ALA A 246 -12.44 -11.89 14.00
CA ALA A 246 -13.27 -13.02 14.43
C ALA A 246 -13.04 -14.23 13.53
N LYS A 247 -13.17 -15.44 14.09
CA LYS A 247 -13.20 -16.67 13.31
C LYS A 247 -14.65 -17.10 13.12
N LYS A 248 -15.12 -17.14 11.88
CA LYS A 248 -16.47 -17.55 11.50
C LYS A 248 -16.38 -18.65 10.44
N ASP A 249 -17.03 -19.78 10.67
CA ASP A 249 -17.07 -20.91 9.73
C ASP A 249 -15.68 -21.44 9.31
N GLY A 250 -14.67 -21.28 10.18
CA GLY A 250 -13.29 -21.71 9.91
C GLY A 250 -12.40 -20.61 9.32
N THR A 251 -12.98 -19.58 8.72
CA THR A 251 -12.26 -18.46 8.08
C THR A 251 -12.14 -17.28 9.05
N PHE A 252 -11.02 -16.56 9.00
CA PHE A 252 -10.85 -15.32 9.77
C PHE A 252 -11.44 -14.14 9.01
N LEU A 253 -12.24 -13.34 9.70
CA LEU A 253 -12.88 -12.12 9.21
C LEU A 253 -12.35 -10.93 10.00
N LEU A 254 -11.76 -9.98 9.30
CA LEU A 254 -11.44 -8.65 9.83
C LEU A 254 -12.64 -7.75 9.60
N TYR A 255 -13.14 -7.09 10.64
CA TYR A 255 -14.24 -6.13 10.52
C TYR A 255 -14.02 -4.99 11.50
N ARG A 256 -14.58 -3.82 11.18
CA ARG A 256 -14.61 -2.70 12.13
C ARG A 256 -15.82 -2.88 13.04
N GLY A 257 -15.57 -2.99 14.33
CA GLY A 257 -16.62 -3.04 15.35
C GLY A 257 -16.62 -1.76 16.15
N ALA A 258 -17.67 -1.56 16.97
CA ALA A 258 -17.59 -0.57 18.04
C ALA A 258 -16.30 -0.83 18.85
N ALA A 259 -15.48 0.21 18.99
CA ALA A 259 -14.21 0.16 19.71
C ALA A 259 -14.43 -0.55 21.04
N ALA A 260 -13.93 -1.78 21.17
CA ALA A 260 -13.89 -2.41 22.48
C ALA A 260 -12.77 -1.70 23.21
N MET A 261 -13.09 -1.00 24.30
CA MET A 261 -12.07 -0.36 25.11
C MET A 261 -11.07 -1.45 25.53
N PRO A 262 -9.77 -1.34 25.17
CA PRO A 262 -8.79 -2.38 25.42
C PRO A 262 -8.64 -2.57 26.95
N GLY A 263 -9.36 -3.55 27.51
CA GLY A 263 -9.41 -3.79 28.96
C GLY A 263 -10.71 -4.43 29.48
N GLU A 264 -11.78 -4.44 28.70
CA GLU A 264 -13.12 -4.84 29.17
C GLU A 264 -13.30 -6.31 29.59
N LYS A 265 -12.29 -7.17 29.43
CA LYS A 265 -12.36 -8.53 30.00
C LYS A 265 -12.18 -8.55 31.52
N ASN A 266 -11.74 -7.46 32.17
CA ASN A 266 -11.59 -7.36 33.63
C ASN A 266 -11.70 -5.93 34.20
N SER A 267 -11.99 -4.91 33.41
CA SER A 267 -12.14 -3.54 33.94
C SER A 267 -13.57 -3.31 34.41
N VAL A 268 -13.70 -3.07 35.72
CA VAL A 268 -14.77 -2.29 36.36
C VAL A 268 -15.33 -1.25 35.36
N SER A 269 -16.66 -1.22 35.20
CA SER A 269 -17.34 -0.35 34.23
C SER A 269 -16.74 1.06 34.25
N MET A 270 -16.57 1.69 33.10
CA MET A 270 -16.02 3.05 33.03
C MET A 270 -16.80 4.02 33.94
N ILE A 271 -18.11 3.77 34.08
CA ILE A 271 -19.02 4.46 35.00
C ILE A 271 -18.58 4.26 36.45
N ASP A 272 -18.25 3.03 36.84
CA ASP A 272 -17.78 2.71 38.19
C ASP A 272 -16.39 3.33 38.45
N ARG A 273 -15.53 3.41 37.43
CA ARG A 273 -14.22 4.09 37.55
C ARG A 273 -14.38 5.60 37.71
N ILE A 274 -15.31 6.21 36.99
CA ILE A 274 -15.67 7.64 37.14
C ILE A 274 -16.28 7.83 38.53
N ARG A 275 -17.29 7.05 38.91
CA ARG A 275 -17.93 7.14 40.23
C ARG A 275 -16.92 6.97 41.36
N GLN A 276 -15.97 6.03 41.23
CA GLN A 276 -14.88 5.83 42.19
C GLN A 276 -13.93 7.04 42.25
N MET A 277 -13.56 7.62 41.11
CA MET A 277 -12.70 8.81 41.05
C MET A 277 -13.40 10.05 41.62
N PHE A 278 -14.70 10.23 41.33
CA PHE A 278 -15.47 11.39 41.80
C PHE A 278 -15.92 11.26 43.25
N SER A 279 -16.05 10.04 43.79
CA SER A 279 -16.29 9.81 45.22
C SER A 279 -15.12 10.18 46.14
N ARG A 280 -13.91 10.35 45.59
CA ARG A 280 -12.74 10.82 46.34
C ARG A 280 -12.66 12.33 46.25
N GLU A 281 -12.92 12.98 47.38
CA GLU A 281 -12.78 14.42 47.56
C GLU A 281 -11.29 14.81 47.55
N GLY A 282 -10.92 15.89 46.85
CA GLY A 282 -9.57 16.46 46.87
C GLY A 282 -8.57 15.98 45.80
N ASP A 283 -9.00 15.19 44.80
CA ASP A 283 -8.11 14.68 43.74
C ASP A 283 -8.36 15.29 42.34
N ASP A 284 -8.58 16.61 42.30
CA ASP A 284 -8.98 17.30 41.06
C ASP A 284 -7.92 17.22 39.96
N LYS A 285 -6.64 17.17 40.33
CA LYS A 285 -5.53 16.97 39.39
C LYS A 285 -5.64 15.64 38.64
N GLN A 286 -5.93 14.55 39.33
CA GLN A 286 -6.08 13.24 38.68
C GLN A 286 -7.33 13.20 37.81
N LYS A 287 -8.43 13.85 38.24
CA LYS A 287 -9.66 13.99 37.44
C LYS A 287 -9.39 14.77 36.15
N ILE A 288 -8.71 15.91 36.23
CA ILE A 288 -8.33 16.73 35.06
C ILE A 288 -7.45 15.93 34.10
N ASN A 289 -6.44 15.22 34.61
CA ASN A 289 -5.55 14.41 33.75
C ASN A 289 -6.31 13.29 33.04
N LEU A 290 -7.18 12.57 33.75
CA LEU A 290 -8.01 11.50 33.17
C LEU A 290 -8.98 12.03 32.11
N LEU A 291 -9.68 13.14 32.40
CA LEU A 291 -10.60 13.77 31.45
C LEU A 291 -9.85 14.31 30.22
N SER A 292 -8.64 14.85 30.41
CA SER A 292 -7.78 15.32 29.33
C SER A 292 -7.33 14.18 28.43
N GLU A 293 -6.92 13.04 29.01
CA GLU A 293 -6.59 11.82 28.26
C GLU A 293 -7.81 11.32 27.46
N ARG A 294 -8.99 11.28 28.10
CA ARG A 294 -10.24 10.89 27.42
C ARG A 294 -10.59 11.84 26.29
N ARG A 295 -10.49 13.15 26.50
CA ARG A 295 -10.74 14.16 25.46
C ARG A 295 -9.78 13.97 24.28
N ALA A 296 -8.50 13.72 24.54
CA ALA A 296 -7.52 13.45 23.50
C ALA A 296 -7.90 12.19 22.70
N ALA A 297 -8.31 11.11 23.37
CA ALA A 297 -8.77 9.90 22.70
C ALA A 297 -10.04 10.11 21.85
N LEU A 298 -11.03 10.85 22.35
CA LEU A 298 -12.24 11.19 21.60
C LEU A 298 -11.95 12.10 20.41
N THR A 299 -11.04 13.07 20.57
CA THR A 299 -10.59 13.96 19.49
C THR A 299 -9.91 13.15 18.39
N GLN A 300 -9.01 12.24 18.76
CA GLN A 300 -8.36 11.35 17.80
C GLN A 300 -9.38 10.49 17.05
N ARG A 301 -10.39 9.96 17.75
CA ARG A 301 -11.47 9.18 17.12
C ARG A 301 -12.30 10.02 16.16
N ARG A 302 -12.63 11.25 16.54
CA ARG A 302 -13.34 12.21 15.68
C ARG A 302 -12.54 12.49 14.40
N ASP A 303 -11.25 12.74 14.52
CA ASP A 303 -10.38 13.01 13.37
C ASP A 303 -10.35 11.80 12.40
N ARG A 304 -10.33 10.57 12.93
CA ARG A 304 -10.46 9.36 12.11
C ARG A 304 -11.81 9.24 11.41
N LEU A 305 -12.91 9.58 12.09
CA LEU A 305 -14.24 9.55 11.45
C LEU A 305 -14.33 10.56 10.28
N TYR A 306 -13.63 11.71 10.37
CA TYR A 306 -13.52 12.61 9.23
C TYR A 306 -12.75 11.97 8.06
N ASP A 307 -11.65 11.28 8.33
CA ASP A 307 -10.91 10.55 7.30
C ASP A 307 -11.77 9.43 6.67
N ASP A 308 -12.57 8.74 7.48
CA ASP A 308 -13.50 7.70 7.02
C ASP A 308 -14.62 8.30 6.14
N ILE A 309 -15.21 9.44 6.51
CA ILE A 309 -16.18 10.16 5.68
C ILE A 309 -15.55 10.52 4.33
N ALA A 310 -14.35 11.10 4.33
CA ALA A 310 -13.66 11.47 3.10
C ALA A 310 -13.39 10.25 2.18
N LYS A 311 -13.07 9.10 2.76
CA LYS A 311 -12.90 7.83 2.01
C LYS A 311 -14.22 7.34 1.41
N LEU A 312 -15.33 7.43 2.15
CA LEU A 312 -16.66 7.04 1.69
C LEU A 312 -17.17 7.97 0.58
N GLU A 313 -17.03 9.29 0.75
CA GLU A 313 -17.39 10.30 -0.26
C GLU A 313 -16.63 10.09 -1.57
N LYS A 314 -15.32 9.84 -1.49
CA LYS A 314 -14.51 9.53 -2.68
C LYS A 314 -15.02 8.27 -3.41
N LYS A 315 -15.39 7.23 -2.66
CA LYS A 315 -15.93 5.99 -3.23
C LYS A 315 -17.32 6.20 -3.84
N GLU A 316 -18.13 7.07 -3.24
CA GLU A 316 -19.41 7.51 -3.80
C GLU A 316 -19.18 8.18 -5.15
N ASP A 317 -18.27 9.15 -5.24
CA ASP A 317 -17.92 9.85 -6.48
C ASP A 317 -17.48 8.87 -7.57
N GLU A 318 -16.60 7.91 -7.25
CA GLU A 318 -16.14 6.88 -8.18
C GLU A 318 -17.30 6.01 -8.71
N LEU A 319 -18.25 5.63 -7.85
CA LEU A 319 -19.44 4.88 -8.25
C LEU A 319 -20.41 5.74 -9.07
N MET A 320 -20.55 7.03 -8.74
CA MET A 320 -21.36 7.96 -9.52
C MET A 320 -20.81 8.13 -10.94
N GLU A 321 -19.49 8.25 -11.10
CA GLU A 321 -18.84 8.28 -12.41
C GLU A 321 -19.05 6.98 -13.19
N GLN A 322 -18.89 5.82 -12.54
CA GLN A 322 -19.15 4.51 -13.16
C GLN A 322 -20.62 4.36 -13.57
N GLY A 323 -21.55 4.83 -12.75
CA GLY A 323 -22.99 4.84 -13.03
C GLY A 323 -23.32 5.66 -14.27
N ARG A 324 -22.75 6.87 -14.36
CA ARG A 324 -22.89 7.76 -15.54
C ARG A 324 -22.26 7.18 -16.81
N ALA A 325 -21.19 6.38 -16.68
CA ALA A 325 -20.52 5.74 -17.81
C ALA A 325 -21.17 4.40 -18.24
N ALA A 326 -21.98 3.78 -17.40
CA ALA A 326 -22.60 2.50 -17.67
C ALA A 326 -23.70 2.62 -18.74
N ASN A 327 -23.63 1.79 -19.79
CA ASN A 327 -24.62 1.76 -20.88
C ASN A 327 -25.84 0.88 -20.58
N SER A 328 -25.79 0.06 -19.53
CA SER A 328 -26.85 -0.91 -19.20
C SER A 328 -27.67 -0.43 -18.01
N ALA A 329 -28.99 -0.39 -18.16
CA ALA A 329 -29.93 -0.01 -17.10
C ALA A 329 -29.82 -0.90 -15.85
N LEU A 330 -29.53 -2.20 -16.03
CA LEU A 330 -29.32 -3.12 -14.90
C LEU A 330 -28.05 -2.78 -14.11
N THR A 331 -26.97 -2.44 -14.81
CA THR A 331 -25.72 -2.00 -14.18
C THR A 331 -25.92 -0.67 -13.45
N GLN A 332 -26.62 0.29 -14.06
CA GLN A 332 -26.96 1.56 -13.43
C GLN A 332 -27.78 1.37 -12.16
N ARG A 333 -28.79 0.49 -12.18
CA ARG A 333 -29.60 0.20 -10.98
C ARG A 333 -28.78 -0.43 -9.87
N ARG A 334 -27.88 -1.37 -10.18
CA ARG A 334 -26.97 -1.96 -9.19
C ARG A 334 -26.06 -0.90 -8.56
N ILE A 335 -25.49 -0.02 -9.39
CA ILE A 335 -24.62 1.07 -8.91
C ILE A 335 -25.42 2.07 -8.07
N ALA A 336 -26.64 2.42 -8.47
CA ALA A 336 -27.51 3.32 -7.71
C ALA A 336 -27.82 2.77 -6.31
N ALA A 337 -28.10 1.47 -6.19
CA ALA A 337 -28.28 0.82 -4.89
C ALA A 337 -27.01 0.87 -4.03
N GLN A 338 -25.82 0.70 -4.64
CA GLN A 338 -24.55 0.83 -3.93
C GLN A 338 -24.29 2.26 -3.44
N VAL A 339 -24.60 3.27 -4.26
CA VAL A 339 -24.49 4.69 -3.89
C VAL A 339 -25.46 5.04 -2.76
N ALA A 340 -26.73 4.62 -2.85
CA ALA A 340 -27.71 4.84 -1.79
C ALA A 340 -27.26 4.21 -0.46
N GLN A 341 -26.65 3.02 -0.52
CA GLN A 341 -26.07 2.39 0.67
C GLN A 341 -24.90 3.22 1.25
N LEU A 342 -23.98 3.71 0.41
CA LEU A 342 -22.87 4.55 0.88
C LEU A 342 -23.36 5.86 1.53
N ARG A 343 -24.38 6.51 0.97
CA ARG A 343 -24.98 7.72 1.57
C ARG A 343 -25.54 7.46 2.96
N LYS A 344 -26.24 6.34 3.14
CA LYS A 344 -26.72 5.91 4.47
C LYS A 344 -25.58 5.68 5.43
N ASP A 345 -24.48 5.10 4.98
CA ASP A 345 -23.30 4.88 5.81
C ASP A 345 -22.59 6.19 6.17
N ILE A 346 -22.46 7.14 5.24
CA ILE A 346 -21.97 8.51 5.51
C ILE A 346 -22.84 9.20 6.56
N LEU A 347 -24.17 9.09 6.46
CA LEU A 347 -25.09 9.65 7.45
C LEU A 347 -24.89 9.04 8.84
N ARG A 348 -24.73 7.71 8.95
CA ARG A 348 -24.43 7.03 10.22
C ARG A 348 -23.12 7.53 10.86
N VAL A 349 -22.09 7.71 10.04
CA VAL A 349 -20.80 8.24 10.53
C VAL A 349 -20.95 9.69 10.98
N ASN A 350 -21.71 10.52 10.25
CA ASN A 350 -22.01 11.89 10.65
C ASN A 350 -22.81 11.98 11.96
N THR A 351 -23.79 11.11 12.18
CA THR A 351 -24.50 11.02 13.47
C THR A 351 -23.54 10.68 14.61
N SER A 352 -22.64 9.71 14.38
CA SER A 352 -21.61 9.32 15.36
C SER A 352 -20.64 10.47 15.67
N LEU A 353 -20.25 11.21 14.64
CA LEU A 353 -19.41 12.41 14.76
C LEU A 353 -20.10 13.51 15.59
N GLY A 354 -21.40 13.73 15.38
CA GLY A 354 -22.21 14.64 16.18
C GLY A 354 -22.18 14.29 17.67
N MET A 355 -22.38 13.01 18.02
CA MET A 355 -22.30 12.52 19.40
C MET A 355 -20.91 12.73 20.01
N LEU A 356 -19.83 12.45 19.26
CA LEU A 356 -18.46 12.65 19.74
C LEU A 356 -18.16 14.13 20.00
N ASN A 357 -18.61 15.03 19.13
CA ASN A 357 -18.44 16.47 19.33
C ASN A 357 -19.15 16.94 20.61
N GLN A 358 -20.36 16.45 20.86
CA GLN A 358 -21.09 16.75 22.09
C GLN A 358 -20.34 16.24 23.34
N GLN A 359 -19.84 15.00 23.32
CA GLN A 359 -19.03 14.45 24.41
C GLN A 359 -17.76 15.27 24.67
N ILE A 360 -17.04 15.67 23.61
CA ILE A 360 -15.84 16.49 23.72
C ILE A 360 -16.16 17.84 24.36
N ASN A 361 -17.29 18.46 23.98
CA ASN A 361 -17.72 19.74 24.55
C ASN A 361 -18.05 19.62 26.03
N ILE A 362 -18.78 18.57 26.45
CA ILE A 362 -19.11 18.30 27.85
C ILE A 362 -17.82 18.13 28.68
N ILE A 363 -16.92 17.25 28.24
CA ILE A 363 -15.64 17.00 28.93
C ILE A 363 -14.78 18.27 28.99
N SER A 364 -14.82 19.09 27.94
CA SER A 364 -14.08 20.37 27.92
C SER A 364 -14.61 21.33 28.99
N THR A 365 -15.94 21.41 29.14
CA THR A 365 -16.58 22.17 30.22
C THR A 365 -16.19 21.64 31.60
N ASP A 366 -16.21 20.32 31.79
CA ASP A 366 -15.85 19.69 33.08
C ASP A 366 -14.39 19.96 33.46
N ILE A 367 -13.46 19.82 32.50
CA ILE A 367 -12.04 20.16 32.69
C ILE A 367 -11.91 21.63 33.09
N HIS A 368 -12.64 22.53 32.43
CA HIS A 368 -12.59 23.95 32.73
C HIS A 368 -13.08 24.24 34.16
N ASN A 369 -14.24 23.67 34.55
CA ASN A 369 -14.81 23.82 35.88
C ASN A 369 -13.87 23.30 36.97
N LEU A 370 -13.31 22.09 36.81
CA LEU A 370 -12.32 21.52 37.74
C LEU A 370 -11.05 22.36 37.82
N THR A 371 -10.63 22.97 36.71
CA THR A 371 -9.46 23.87 36.69
C THR A 371 -9.73 25.15 37.48
N LEU A 372 -10.94 25.71 37.39
CA LEU A 372 -11.35 26.88 38.19
C LEU A 372 -11.40 26.55 39.69
N ILE A 373 -11.92 25.36 40.06
CA ILE A 373 -11.90 24.85 41.44
C ILE A 373 -10.45 24.76 41.94
N GLN A 374 -9.56 24.16 41.16
CA GLN A 374 -8.15 24.01 41.50
C GLN A 374 -7.43 25.36 41.70
N GLN A 375 -7.85 26.41 40.98
CA GLN A 375 -7.30 27.76 41.09
C GLN A 375 -7.86 28.55 42.30
N GLY A 376 -8.79 27.98 43.07
CA GLY A 376 -9.40 28.63 44.23
C GLY A 376 -10.36 29.77 43.87
N GLN A 377 -10.82 29.85 42.62
CA GLN A 377 -11.80 30.85 42.18
C GLN A 377 -13.22 30.38 42.56
N ILE A 378 -13.53 30.35 43.87
CA ILE A 378 -14.73 29.75 44.48
C ILE A 378 -16.04 30.54 44.19
N ALA A 379 -16.03 31.56 43.34
CA ALA A 379 -17.21 32.38 43.11
C ALA A 379 -18.27 31.61 42.27
N LYS A 380 -19.15 30.85 42.94
CA LYS A 380 -20.28 30.07 42.40
C LYS A 380 -19.88 29.00 41.37
N LEU A 381 -18.93 28.14 41.74
CA LEU A 381 -18.71 26.92 40.97
C LEU A 381 -19.80 25.89 41.31
N PRO A 382 -20.27 25.09 40.33
CA PRO A 382 -21.17 23.97 40.59
C PRO A 382 -20.56 23.04 41.63
N ASP A 383 -21.38 22.53 42.54
CA ASP A 383 -20.91 21.55 43.52
C ASP A 383 -20.40 20.30 42.77
N SER A 384 -19.45 19.59 43.37
CA SER A 384 -19.00 18.27 42.93
C SER A 384 -20.15 17.31 42.64
N GLN A 385 -21.24 17.43 43.39
CA GLN A 385 -22.48 16.70 43.18
C GLN A 385 -23.17 17.12 41.88
N GLU A 386 -23.29 18.42 41.58
CA GLU A 386 -23.86 18.93 40.33
C GLU A 386 -23.03 18.52 39.11
N LEU A 387 -21.70 18.52 39.19
CA LEU A 387 -20.84 18.01 38.11
C LEU A 387 -21.07 16.52 37.86
N THR A 388 -21.30 15.74 38.92
CA THR A 388 -21.62 14.32 38.79
C THR A 388 -23.00 14.12 38.16
N GLU A 389 -23.99 14.93 38.54
CA GLU A 389 -25.32 14.93 37.93
C GLU A 389 -25.27 15.32 36.46
N HIS A 390 -24.49 16.34 36.10
CA HIS A 390 -24.26 16.73 34.71
C HIS A 390 -23.60 15.62 33.88
N ALA A 391 -22.61 14.93 34.45
CA ALA A 391 -21.96 13.80 33.79
C ALA A 391 -22.93 12.62 33.57
N VAL A 392 -23.78 12.31 34.56
CA VAL A 392 -24.80 11.26 34.45
C VAL A 392 -25.88 11.64 33.43
N ALA A 393 -26.40 12.87 33.48
CA ALA A 393 -27.41 13.34 32.54
C ALA A 393 -26.88 13.39 31.10
N ALA A 394 -25.62 13.76 30.92
CA ALA A 394 -24.93 13.68 29.63
C ALA A 394 -24.86 12.24 29.12
N GLU A 395 -24.55 11.28 29.99
CA GLU A 395 -24.46 9.86 29.62
C GLU A 395 -25.82 9.27 29.27
N GLU A 396 -26.87 9.59 30.05
CA GLU A 396 -28.25 9.17 29.77
C GLU A 396 -28.75 9.75 28.44
N MET A 397 -28.41 11.01 28.14
CA MET A 397 -28.69 11.60 26.83
C MET A 397 -27.96 10.88 25.71
N LEU A 398 -26.69 10.49 25.91
CA LEU A 398 -25.92 9.74 24.91
C LEU A 398 -26.42 8.32 24.73
N GLU A 399 -26.89 7.66 25.80
CA GLU A 399 -27.52 6.35 25.73
C GLU A 399 -28.85 6.44 24.97
N THR A 400 -29.63 7.50 25.21
CA THR A 400 -30.87 7.78 24.47
C THR A 400 -30.56 8.03 22.99
N LEU A 401 -29.59 8.89 22.67
CA LEU A 401 -29.18 9.16 21.28
C LEU A 401 -28.66 7.90 20.58
N LYS A 402 -27.95 7.03 21.30
CA LYS A 402 -27.50 5.75 20.78
C LYS A 402 -28.66 4.80 20.52
N ALA A 403 -29.61 4.69 21.46
CA ALA A 403 -30.82 3.90 21.28
C ALA A 403 -31.64 4.40 20.08
N ASP A 404 -31.78 5.72 19.93
CA ASP A 404 -32.46 6.34 18.79
C ASP A 404 -31.73 6.06 17.47
N ALA A 405 -30.40 6.15 17.46
CA ALA A 405 -29.59 5.82 16.28
C ALA A 405 -29.71 4.33 15.89
N ASP A 406 -29.71 3.42 16.87
CA ASP A 406 -29.91 1.99 16.66
C ASP A 406 -31.33 1.70 16.14
N LEU A 407 -32.35 2.40 16.66
CA LEU A 407 -33.74 2.28 16.24
C LEU A 407 -33.93 2.76 14.79
N VAL A 408 -33.37 3.93 14.45
CA VAL A 408 -33.36 4.44 13.05
C VAL A 408 -32.63 3.47 12.12
N SER A 409 -31.52 2.89 12.56
CA SER A 409 -30.79 1.89 11.77
C SER A 409 -31.62 0.61 11.54
N SER A 410 -32.35 0.15 12.57
CA SER A 410 -33.23 -1.03 12.48
C SER A 410 -34.45 -0.81 11.57
N LEU A 411 -35.07 0.38 11.63
CA LEU A 411 -36.17 0.78 10.76
C LEU A 411 -35.73 0.84 9.31
N ALA A 412 -34.55 1.42 9.05
CA ALA A 412 -33.98 1.50 7.71
C ALA A 412 -33.71 0.11 7.11
N ALA A 413 -33.26 -0.86 7.93
CA ALA A 413 -33.04 -2.24 7.48
C ALA A 413 -34.33 -3.00 7.16
N GLY A 414 -35.43 -2.74 7.89
CA GLY A 414 -36.72 -3.39 7.66
C GLY A 414 -37.49 -2.87 6.44
N MET A 415 -37.31 -1.60 6.06
CA MET A 415 -38.03 -0.99 4.93
C MET A 415 -37.35 -1.22 3.57
N SER A 416 -36.07 -1.59 3.52
CA SER A 416 -35.30 -1.71 2.27
C SER A 416 -35.61 -2.96 1.43
N GLU A 417 -36.39 -3.93 1.92
CA GLU A 417 -36.55 -5.22 1.23
C GLU A 417 -37.69 -5.30 0.21
N SER A 418 -38.61 -4.31 0.11
CA SER A 418 -39.83 -4.50 -0.71
C SER A 418 -40.14 -3.47 -1.80
N VAL A 419 -39.49 -2.30 -1.85
CA VAL A 419 -39.73 -1.28 -2.88
C VAL A 419 -38.42 -0.55 -3.16
N MET A 420 -38.16 -0.16 -4.43
CA MET A 420 -37.04 0.75 -4.74
C MET A 420 -37.10 1.94 -3.81
N SER A 421 -36.04 2.16 -3.03
CA SER A 421 -35.94 3.33 -2.15
C SER A 421 -36.07 4.60 -3.01
N ASP A 422 -36.80 5.60 -2.55
CA ASP A 422 -36.97 6.87 -3.29
C ASP A 422 -35.60 7.46 -3.68
N GLU A 423 -34.61 7.33 -2.79
CA GLU A 423 -33.22 7.71 -3.04
C GLU A 423 -32.57 6.99 -4.23
N GLU A 424 -32.86 5.70 -4.44
CA GLU A 424 -32.35 4.96 -5.61
C GLU A 424 -32.98 5.47 -6.91
N ALA A 425 -34.27 5.86 -6.87
CA ALA A 425 -34.97 6.42 -8.01
C ALA A 425 -34.39 7.81 -8.37
N ASP A 426 -34.05 8.63 -7.38
CA ASP A 426 -33.41 9.92 -7.58
C ASP A 426 -32.00 9.78 -8.17
N ILE A 427 -31.18 8.83 -7.67
CA ILE A 427 -29.84 8.55 -8.22
C ILE A 427 -29.94 8.04 -9.67
N LEU A 428 -30.93 7.18 -9.97
CA LEU A 428 -31.16 6.72 -11.34
C LEU A 428 -31.58 7.84 -12.28
N LYS A 429 -32.40 8.78 -11.79
CA LYS A 429 -32.78 9.97 -12.54
C LYS A 429 -31.54 10.82 -12.85
N GLU A 430 -30.64 11.00 -11.88
CA GLU A 430 -29.37 11.71 -12.09
C GLU A 430 -28.49 11.04 -13.17
N PHE A 431 -28.41 9.69 -13.18
CA PHE A 431 -27.70 8.96 -14.23
C PHE A 431 -28.33 9.14 -15.62
N GLN A 432 -29.67 9.14 -15.70
CA GLN A 432 -30.40 9.35 -16.94
C GLN A 432 -30.22 10.77 -17.49
N GLU A 433 -30.26 11.79 -16.63
CA GLU A 433 -30.02 13.19 -16.99
C GLU A 433 -28.58 13.40 -17.52
N ALA A 434 -27.58 12.81 -16.86
CA ALA A 434 -26.19 12.85 -17.30
C ALA A 434 -25.99 12.15 -18.66
N SER A 435 -26.65 11.02 -18.91
CA SER A 435 -26.59 10.33 -20.20
C SER A 435 -27.26 11.12 -21.33
N SER A 436 -28.40 11.76 -21.04
CA SER A 436 -29.19 12.55 -21.98
C SER A 436 -28.47 13.83 -22.41
N SER A 437 -27.84 14.53 -21.46
CA SER A 437 -27.02 15.71 -21.76
C SER A 437 -25.82 15.39 -22.66
N ARG A 438 -25.20 14.21 -22.49
CA ARG A 438 -24.10 13.73 -23.34
C ARG A 438 -24.54 13.33 -24.75
N ALA A 439 -25.76 12.82 -24.89
CA ALA A 439 -26.36 12.53 -26.20
C ALA A 439 -26.73 13.82 -26.95
N GLY A 440 -27.26 14.83 -26.23
CA GLY A 440 -27.64 16.12 -26.79
C GLY A 440 -26.45 16.93 -27.34
N SER A 441 -25.32 16.97 -26.61
CA SER A 441 -24.11 17.67 -27.07
C SER A 441 -23.50 17.04 -28.31
N ARG A 442 -23.54 15.70 -28.42
CA ARG A 442 -23.01 14.98 -29.59
C ARG A 442 -23.87 15.12 -30.84
N ALA A 443 -25.17 15.39 -30.70
CA ALA A 443 -26.08 15.64 -31.82
C ALA A 443 -25.97 17.08 -32.37
N GLY A 444 -25.68 18.06 -31.51
CA GLY A 444 -25.49 19.47 -31.90
C GLY A 444 -24.23 19.69 -32.75
N GLU A 445 -23.14 18.98 -32.47
CA GLU A 445 -21.86 19.17 -33.15
C GLU A 445 -21.81 18.55 -34.56
N ARG A 446 -22.81 17.74 -34.95
CA ARG A 446 -22.89 17.13 -36.29
C ARG A 446 -23.66 17.94 -37.32
N LYS A 447 -24.35 19.03 -36.93
CA LYS A 447 -25.23 19.76 -37.85
C LYS A 447 -24.56 20.91 -38.62
N ASP A 448 -23.35 21.33 -38.23
CA ASP A 448 -22.61 22.42 -38.89
C ASP A 448 -21.41 21.95 -39.75
N SER A 449 -21.34 20.66 -40.07
CA SER A 449 -20.36 20.11 -41.04
C SER A 449 -21.04 19.46 -42.24
N ALA A 450 -22.10 20.09 -42.76
CA ALA A 450 -22.57 19.86 -44.13
C ALA A 450 -21.68 20.63 -45.11
N ALA A 451 -20.47 20.11 -45.35
CA ALA A 451 -19.67 20.53 -46.50
C ALA A 451 -20.30 19.97 -47.80
N PRO A 452 -20.35 20.75 -48.87
CA PRO A 452 -21.01 20.39 -50.13
C PRO A 452 -20.27 19.27 -50.88
N ALA A 453 -21.03 18.51 -51.67
CA ALA A 453 -20.59 17.37 -52.47
C ALA A 453 -19.33 17.65 -53.32
N PRO A 454 -18.43 16.66 -53.50
CA PRO A 454 -17.23 16.84 -54.31
C PRO A 454 -17.58 16.76 -55.80
N SER A 455 -17.45 17.90 -56.49
CA SER A 455 -17.30 17.94 -57.94
C SER A 455 -15.99 17.28 -58.35
N ARG A 456 -16.11 16.39 -59.32
CA ARG A 456 -15.09 15.55 -59.92
C ARG A 456 -14.25 16.39 -60.87
N GLU A 457 -12.99 16.65 -60.55
CA GLU A 457 -12.01 17.12 -61.55
C GLU A 457 -10.65 16.47 -61.31
N ARG A 458 -10.21 15.72 -62.33
CA ARG A 458 -8.86 15.20 -62.46
C ARG A 458 -7.93 16.36 -62.80
N ILE A 459 -6.76 16.45 -62.17
CA ILE A 459 -5.49 16.80 -62.82
C ILE A 459 -4.35 16.29 -61.92
N ALA A 460 -3.33 15.79 -62.59
CA ALA A 460 -2.10 15.26 -62.04
C ALA A 460 -1.13 16.37 -61.59
N ASP A 461 -0.17 15.91 -60.80
CA ASP A 461 1.24 16.30 -60.85
C ASP A 461 1.78 17.35 -59.87
N GLN A 462 3.00 17.01 -59.44
CA GLN A 462 4.06 17.80 -58.81
C GLN A 462 4.02 18.12 -57.30
N GLY A 463 5.05 17.57 -56.66
CA GLY A 463 5.46 17.79 -55.29
C GLY A 463 5.66 19.25 -54.90
N ASN A 464 5.48 19.53 -53.62
CA ASN A 464 6.28 20.54 -52.95
C ASN A 464 6.34 20.30 -51.44
N THR A 465 7.55 20.44 -50.94
CA THR A 465 8.01 20.45 -49.54
C THR A 465 7.25 21.46 -48.68
N PRO A 466 6.86 21.14 -47.43
CA PRO A 466 6.47 22.18 -46.47
C PRO A 466 7.68 22.69 -45.69
N GLN A 467 8.01 23.94 -45.99
CA GLN A 467 8.87 24.85 -45.25
C GLN A 467 8.28 25.10 -43.84
N ALA A 468 9.09 24.86 -42.81
CA ALA A 468 8.72 25.07 -41.41
C ALA A 468 8.56 26.56 -41.09
N ALA A 469 7.42 26.90 -40.47
CA ALA A 469 7.15 28.23 -39.92
C ALA A 469 7.87 28.44 -38.57
N PRO A 470 8.30 29.68 -38.25
CA PRO A 470 9.01 29.99 -37.02
C PRO A 470 8.07 30.01 -35.82
N ARG A 471 8.36 29.18 -34.80
CA ARG A 471 7.73 29.25 -33.48
C ARG A 471 8.16 30.53 -32.76
N LYS A 472 7.18 31.35 -32.38
CA LYS A 472 7.34 32.46 -31.42
C LYS A 472 7.74 31.89 -30.05
N GLU A 473 8.81 32.44 -29.49
CA GLU A 473 9.26 32.26 -28.11
C GLU A 473 8.21 32.82 -27.13
N PRO A 474 7.81 32.07 -26.09
CA PRO A 474 7.16 32.64 -24.92
C PRO A 474 8.20 33.14 -23.92
N ALA A 475 8.03 34.40 -23.52
CA ALA A 475 8.85 35.12 -22.57
C ALA A 475 8.98 34.42 -21.21
N THR A 476 10.23 34.34 -20.74
CA THR A 476 10.64 33.94 -19.40
C THR A 476 10.14 34.95 -18.35
N PRO A 477 9.39 34.55 -17.30
CA PRO A 477 9.14 35.44 -16.17
C PRO A 477 10.41 35.57 -15.31
N GLN A 478 10.76 36.82 -15.03
CA GLN A 478 11.85 37.25 -14.17
C GLN A 478 11.72 36.62 -12.77
N ARG A 479 12.80 35.94 -12.37
CA ARG A 479 12.98 35.34 -11.05
C ARG A 479 13.43 36.43 -10.08
N SER A 480 12.50 36.93 -9.28
CA SER A 480 12.80 37.81 -8.14
C SER A 480 13.73 37.10 -7.15
N ALA A 481 14.82 37.78 -6.80
CA ALA A 481 15.78 37.37 -5.80
C ALA A 481 15.11 37.36 -4.42
N ALA A 482 14.93 36.17 -3.84
CA ALA A 482 14.63 35.99 -2.43
C ALA A 482 15.94 35.67 -1.70
N ALA A 483 16.20 36.47 -0.67
CA ALA A 483 17.37 36.43 0.19
C ALA A 483 17.58 35.05 0.83
N SER A 484 18.85 34.63 0.86
CA SER A 484 19.31 33.44 1.58
C SER A 484 19.02 33.56 3.08
N PRO A 485 18.48 32.51 3.74
CA PRO A 485 18.45 32.45 5.20
C PRO A 485 19.87 32.24 5.77
N PRO A 486 20.17 32.75 6.98
CA PRO A 486 21.48 32.60 7.61
C PRO A 486 21.78 31.14 7.95
N GLU A 487 23.04 30.78 7.71
CA GLU A 487 23.67 29.49 7.97
C GLU A 487 23.56 29.13 9.48
N PRO A 488 23.11 27.92 9.84
CA PRO A 488 23.07 27.50 11.24
C PRO A 488 24.49 27.28 11.79
N PRO A 489 24.75 27.61 13.07
CA PRO A 489 26.08 27.45 13.66
C PRO A 489 26.49 25.97 13.73
N PRO A 490 27.80 25.67 13.63
CA PRO A 490 28.30 24.30 13.65
C PRO A 490 28.00 23.63 15.01
N PRO A 491 27.74 22.31 15.02
CA PRO A 491 27.48 21.58 16.26
C PRO A 491 28.72 21.60 17.17
N MET A 492 28.50 22.03 18.42
CA MET A 492 29.51 21.96 19.48
C MET A 492 29.96 20.51 19.67
N ARG A 493 31.29 20.31 19.65
CA ARG A 493 31.90 19.01 19.98
C ARG A 493 31.53 18.62 21.41
N PRO A 494 31.10 17.39 21.68
CA PRO A 494 30.91 16.93 23.04
C PRO A 494 32.25 16.89 23.76
N GLU A 495 32.28 17.60 24.89
CA GLU A 495 33.35 17.64 25.86
C GLU A 495 33.64 16.22 26.36
N SER A 496 34.86 15.76 26.14
CA SER A 496 35.36 14.46 26.58
C SER A 496 35.28 14.35 28.10
N ALA A 497 34.38 13.48 28.59
CA ALA A 497 34.28 13.12 30.00
C ALA A 497 35.59 12.48 30.51
N PRO A 498 36.00 12.76 31.76
CA PRO A 498 37.23 12.25 32.33
C PRO A 498 37.13 10.74 32.64
N ARG A 499 38.18 10.01 32.24
CA ARG A 499 38.41 8.60 32.59
C ARG A 499 38.44 8.43 34.11
N THR A 500 37.43 7.76 34.65
CA THR A 500 37.51 7.16 35.99
C THR A 500 38.52 6.03 35.96
N ARG A 501 39.55 6.15 36.80
CA ARG A 501 40.50 5.09 37.13
C ARG A 501 39.80 4.01 37.93
N ASP A 502 39.94 2.76 37.51
CA ASP A 502 39.73 1.59 38.36
C ASP A 502 40.75 1.61 39.52
N PRO A 503 40.34 1.36 40.77
CA PRO A 503 41.26 0.96 41.81
C PRO A 503 41.44 -0.55 41.78
N GLU A 504 42.69 -0.97 41.54
CA GLU A 504 43.23 -2.21 42.11
C GLU A 504 43.01 -2.19 43.63
N ALA A 505 42.53 -3.30 44.20
CA ALA A 505 43.20 -3.96 45.33
C ALA A 505 42.39 -5.17 45.85
N SER A 506 43.17 -6.24 46.08
CA SER A 506 43.02 -7.36 47.05
C SER A 506 42.22 -8.58 46.63
#